data_AF-A0A524CGB6-F1
#
_entry.id   AF-A0A524CGB6-F1
#
_cell.length_a   1.000
_cell.length_b   1.000
_cell.length_c   1.000
_cell.angle_alpha   90.00
_cell.angle_beta   90.00
_cell.angle_gamma   90.00
#
_symmetry.space_group_name_H-M   'P 1'
#
loop_
_entity.id
_entity.type
_entity.pdbx_description
1 polymer ?
#
loop_
_entity_poly.entity_id
_entity_poly.type
_entity_poly.pdbx_seq_one_letter_code
_entity_poly.pdbx_strand_id
1 'polypeptide(L)'
;MILKIIPKEIYEKVKEKKIDINHGINLFFKLVEDSNDFKTRKESLELLNVLNLKSLKFFKFLESLITTDSDNRIRKVSIDLIGKIYPYKSFELMKWALQYERNYYCIVSIIQIISYLKTKESKKILVDLLKKILSMKFIDRNQSFKTEGFRKSLQEKLNKNELKYWDSDQLVEIIINFKTISHLLRKFYYVFFKWENGMIIELDLSELGWNVSRSWRINYANRLGSLDEIDGLYNLKRLKILNLTNNRIDNVKQLKKLPHLTHLYLTNNKMDDIKNIIYLKELKNLELIDLRGNGIANYIKSDDFKPTRVILKSCLYFL
;
A
#
# COMPACT_ATOMS: atom_id res chain seq x y z
N MET A 1 -17.85 4.76 36.23
CA MET A 1 -18.44 4.88 34.89
C MET A 1 -17.77 6.06 34.19
N ILE A 2 -16.64 5.83 33.51
CA ILE A 2 -15.94 6.90 32.81
C ILE A 2 -16.80 7.25 31.60
N LEU A 3 -17.35 8.47 31.57
CA LEU A 3 -18.02 9.02 30.39
C LEU A 3 -17.13 8.73 29.18
N LYS A 4 -17.68 8.00 28.21
CA LYS A 4 -17.00 7.67 26.97
C LYS A 4 -16.87 8.98 26.19
N ILE A 5 -15.82 9.75 26.44
CA ILE A 5 -15.60 11.04 25.78
C ILE A 5 -15.36 10.74 24.30
N ILE A 6 -16.25 11.26 23.45
CA ILE A 6 -16.18 11.06 21.99
C ILE A 6 -15.37 12.21 21.39
N PRO A 7 -14.37 11.96 20.53
CA PRO A 7 -13.54 13.00 19.92
C PRO A 7 -14.35 14.13 19.28
N LYS A 8 -15.42 13.77 18.57
CA LYS A 8 -16.34 14.73 17.94
C LYS A 8 -17.02 15.67 18.95
N GLU A 9 -17.39 15.19 20.13
CA GLU A 9 -18.00 16.04 21.15
C GLU A 9 -17.03 17.06 21.71
N ILE A 10 -15.75 16.69 21.88
CA ILE A 10 -14.71 17.66 22.26
C ILE A 10 -14.60 18.73 21.18
N TYR A 11 -14.53 18.32 19.91
CA TYR A 11 -14.41 19.24 18.79
C TYR A 11 -15.58 20.26 18.73
N GLU A 12 -16.82 19.78 18.85
CA GLU A 12 -17.98 20.67 18.86
C GLU A 12 -17.95 21.61 20.08
N LYS A 13 -17.58 21.14 21.27
CA LYS A 13 -17.44 22.00 22.45
C LYS A 13 -16.38 23.09 22.27
N VAL A 14 -15.25 22.79 21.60
CA VAL A 14 -14.24 23.80 21.26
C VAL A 14 -14.81 24.81 20.26
N LYS A 15 -15.49 24.33 19.21
CA LYS A 15 -16.06 25.17 18.15
C LYS A 15 -17.15 26.11 18.66
N GLU A 16 -18.00 25.61 19.56
CA GLU A 16 -19.06 26.36 20.25
C GLU A 16 -18.52 27.24 21.39
N LYS A 17 -17.19 27.28 21.61
CA LYS A 17 -16.52 28.01 22.70
C LYS A 17 -17.02 27.63 24.10
N LYS A 18 -17.57 26.42 24.25
CA LYS A 18 -17.98 25.86 25.55
C LYS A 18 -16.79 25.43 26.40
N ILE A 19 -15.65 25.15 25.76
CA ILE A 19 -14.36 24.92 26.41
C ILE A 19 -13.26 25.70 25.69
N ASP A 20 -12.22 26.09 26.43
CA ASP A 20 -11.03 26.70 25.83
C ASP A 20 -10.32 25.74 24.87
N ILE A 21 -9.70 26.29 23.82
CA ILE A 21 -9.00 25.50 22.81
C ILE A 21 -7.84 24.70 23.41
N ASN A 22 -7.08 25.25 24.37
CA ASN A 22 -5.99 24.51 25.01
C ASN A 22 -6.52 23.38 25.89
N HIS A 23 -7.65 23.59 26.54
CA HIS A 23 -8.34 22.54 27.27
C HIS A 23 -8.79 21.41 26.32
N GLY A 24 -9.44 21.75 25.20
CA GLY A 24 -9.82 20.78 24.18
C GLY A 24 -8.64 19.99 23.61
N ILE A 25 -7.51 20.66 23.35
CA ILE A 25 -6.26 20.01 22.89
C ILE A 25 -5.76 18.99 23.90
N ASN A 26 -5.73 19.36 25.19
CA ASN A 26 -5.29 18.43 26.24
C ASN A 26 -6.21 17.21 26.35
N LEU A 27 -7.52 17.41 26.16
CA LEU A 27 -8.46 16.29 26.11
C LEU A 27 -8.19 15.36 24.92
N PHE A 28 -7.87 15.90 23.74
CA PHE A 28 -7.49 15.06 22.59
C PHE A 28 -6.17 14.32 22.82
N PHE A 29 -5.15 14.95 23.39
CA PHE A 29 -3.89 14.27 23.72
C PHE A 29 -4.14 13.12 24.69
N LYS A 30 -4.90 13.38 25.75
CA LYS A 30 -5.30 12.36 26.72
C LYS A 30 -6.07 11.22 26.05
N LEU A 31 -7.01 11.51 25.15
CA LEU A 31 -7.73 10.46 24.40
C LEU A 31 -6.79 9.61 23.54
N VAL A 32 -5.77 10.20 22.94
CA VAL A 32 -4.80 9.47 22.13
C VAL A 32 -3.86 8.63 23.00
N GLU A 33 -3.48 9.09 24.18
CA GLU A 33 -2.59 8.38 25.11
C GLU A 33 -3.31 7.27 25.89
N ASP A 34 -4.52 7.53 26.40
CA ASP A 34 -5.23 6.63 27.32
C ASP A 34 -6.09 5.58 26.60
N SER A 35 -6.47 5.82 25.34
CA SER A 35 -7.34 4.90 24.60
C SER A 35 -6.54 3.80 23.90
N ASN A 36 -7.01 2.56 23.99
CA ASN A 36 -6.53 1.45 23.17
C ASN A 36 -7.27 1.32 21.83
N ASP A 37 -8.34 2.10 21.61
CA ASP A 37 -9.14 2.02 20.39
C ASP A 37 -8.53 2.88 19.27
N PHE A 38 -8.04 2.23 18.21
CA PHE A 38 -7.45 2.89 17.06
C PHE A 38 -8.36 3.96 16.44
N LYS A 39 -9.67 3.71 16.34
CA LYS A 39 -10.60 4.65 15.70
C LYS A 39 -10.68 5.96 16.48
N THR A 40 -10.85 5.87 17.80
CA THR A 40 -10.88 7.02 18.71
C THR A 40 -9.59 7.82 18.66
N ARG A 41 -8.43 7.13 18.72
CA ARG A 41 -7.11 7.76 18.67
C ARG A 41 -6.89 8.47 17.33
N LYS A 42 -7.19 7.79 16.22
CA LYS A 42 -7.07 8.34 14.86
C LYS A 42 -7.96 9.58 14.68
N GLU A 43 -9.23 9.49 15.05
CA GLU A 43 -10.18 10.61 14.93
C GLU A 43 -9.72 11.82 15.75
N SER A 44 -9.19 11.59 16.95
CA SER A 44 -8.62 12.65 17.79
C SER A 44 -7.44 13.36 17.12
N LEU A 45 -6.52 12.61 16.50
CA LEU A 45 -5.39 13.18 15.75
C LEU A 45 -5.84 13.97 14.52
N GLU A 46 -6.84 13.48 13.79
CA GLU A 46 -7.40 14.16 12.62
C GLU A 46 -8.08 15.48 13.00
N LEU A 47 -8.85 15.49 14.10
CA LEU A 47 -9.52 16.70 14.62
C LEU A 47 -8.53 17.73 15.16
N LEU A 48 -7.45 17.31 15.81
CA LEU A 48 -6.35 18.19 16.22
C LEU A 48 -5.75 18.94 15.02
N ASN A 49 -5.63 18.28 13.86
CA ASN A 49 -5.18 18.93 12.64
C ASN A 49 -6.21 19.92 12.07
N VAL A 50 -7.51 19.63 12.17
CA VAL A 50 -8.59 20.55 11.72
C VAL A 50 -8.61 21.84 12.55
N LEU A 51 -8.24 21.78 13.82
CA LEU A 51 -8.05 22.96 14.67
C LEU A 51 -6.84 23.82 14.24
N ASN A 52 -6.16 23.47 13.14
CA ASN A 52 -5.07 24.20 12.49
C ASN A 52 -3.89 24.52 13.42
N LEU A 53 -3.57 23.55 14.28
CA LEU A 53 -2.57 23.73 15.32
C LEU A 53 -1.16 23.61 14.74
N LYS A 54 -0.52 24.75 14.47
CA LYS A 54 0.93 24.82 14.20
C LYS A 54 1.72 25.11 15.48
N SER A 55 1.46 24.37 16.56
CA SER A 55 2.13 24.58 17.86
C SER A 55 3.32 23.65 18.07
N LEU A 56 4.35 24.15 18.77
CA LEU A 56 5.48 23.33 19.21
C LEU A 56 5.04 22.15 20.06
N LYS A 57 3.98 22.33 20.87
CA LYS A 57 3.39 21.28 21.69
C LYS A 57 2.85 20.13 20.85
N PHE A 58 2.12 20.44 19.77
CA PHE A 58 1.58 19.40 18.90
C PHE A 58 2.68 18.70 18.08
N PHE A 59 3.70 19.44 17.63
CA PHE A 59 4.87 18.82 17.00
C PHE A 59 5.52 17.77 17.93
N LYS A 60 5.82 18.15 19.17
CA LYS A 60 6.44 17.25 20.16
C LYS A 60 5.55 16.05 20.50
N PHE A 61 4.23 16.27 20.54
CA PHE A 61 3.27 15.18 20.75
C PHE A 61 3.32 14.16 19.60
N LEU A 62 3.25 14.61 18.35
CA LEU A 62 3.38 13.72 17.18
C LEU A 62 4.75 13.02 17.15
N GLU A 63 5.84 13.72 17.46
CA GLU A 63 7.18 13.16 17.56
C GLU A 63 7.26 12.02 18.58
N SER A 64 6.66 12.19 19.77
CA SER A 64 6.57 11.14 20.77
C SER A 64 5.83 9.92 20.24
N LEU A 65 4.69 10.10 19.59
CA LEU A 65 3.92 8.98 19.02
C LEU A 65 4.74 8.23 17.95
N ILE A 66 5.43 8.95 17.08
CA ILE A 66 6.27 8.34 16.02
C ILE A 66 7.42 7.52 16.60
N THR A 67 7.95 7.91 17.75
CA THR A 67 9.12 7.26 18.35
C THR A 67 8.75 6.13 19.31
N THR A 68 7.65 6.23 20.04
CA THR A 68 7.35 5.32 21.15
C THR A 68 6.03 4.53 21.04
N ASP A 69 5.10 4.92 20.16
CA ASP A 69 3.78 4.26 20.12
C ASP A 69 3.90 2.82 19.60
N SER A 70 3.28 1.87 20.30
CA SER A 70 3.29 0.45 19.91
C SER A 70 2.37 0.16 18.72
N ASP A 71 1.32 0.96 18.49
CA ASP A 71 0.42 0.80 17.36
C ASP A 71 1.00 1.47 16.12
N ASN A 72 1.49 0.63 15.19
CA ASN A 72 2.05 1.08 13.92
C ASN A 72 1.07 1.95 13.11
N ARG A 73 -0.24 1.76 13.26
CA ARG A 73 -1.25 2.54 12.55
C ARG A 73 -1.31 3.97 13.09
N ILE A 74 -1.13 4.15 14.40
CA ILE A 74 -1.05 5.48 15.02
C ILE A 74 0.27 6.16 14.69
N ARG A 75 1.38 5.42 14.67
CA ARG A 75 2.65 5.94 14.16
C ARG A 75 2.51 6.44 12.73
N LYS A 76 1.90 5.65 11.84
CA LYS A 76 1.65 6.04 10.44
C LYS A 76 0.80 7.31 10.33
N VAL A 77 -0.31 7.41 11.07
CA VAL A 77 -1.14 8.62 11.10
C VAL A 77 -0.32 9.83 11.57
N SER A 78 0.51 9.65 12.59
CA SER A 78 1.36 10.71 13.14
C SER A 78 2.45 11.14 12.15
N ILE A 79 3.08 10.21 11.43
CA ILE A 79 4.04 10.47 10.35
C ILE A 79 3.38 11.32 9.26
N ASP A 80 2.21 10.92 8.77
CA ASP A 80 1.51 11.66 7.71
C ASP A 80 1.14 13.08 8.17
N LEU A 81 0.64 13.22 9.40
CA LEU A 81 0.26 14.51 9.96
C LEU A 81 1.48 15.43 10.15
N ILE A 82 2.55 14.93 10.77
CA ILE A 82 3.73 15.76 11.02
C ILE A 82 4.40 16.18 9.72
N GLY A 83 4.45 15.29 8.71
CA GLY A 83 4.99 15.60 7.39
C GLY A 83 4.15 16.61 6.62
N LYS A 84 2.82 16.58 6.77
CA LYS A 84 1.90 17.55 6.16
C LYS A 84 1.99 18.93 6.82
N ILE A 85 2.01 18.98 8.16
CA ILE A 85 1.94 20.24 8.92
C ILE A 85 3.32 20.90 9.03
N TYR A 86 4.37 20.08 9.20
CA TYR A 86 5.73 20.51 9.50
C TYR A 86 6.78 19.86 8.57
N PRO A 87 6.63 19.95 7.23
CA PRO A 87 7.47 19.18 6.29
C PRO A 87 8.97 19.38 6.55
N TYR A 88 9.45 20.62 6.59
CA TYR A 88 10.88 20.91 6.80
C TYR A 88 11.35 20.57 8.21
N LYS A 89 10.57 20.91 9.23
CA LYS A 89 10.94 20.68 10.64
C LYS A 89 10.96 19.19 11.00
N SER A 90 10.11 18.38 10.36
CA SER A 90 10.06 16.93 10.57
C SER A 90 11.20 16.18 9.89
N PHE A 91 12.03 16.83 9.06
CA PHE A 91 13.00 16.15 8.21
C PHE A 91 14.02 15.31 8.98
N GLU A 92 14.61 15.85 10.05
CA GLU A 92 15.55 15.09 10.91
C GLU A 92 14.87 13.88 11.56
N LEU A 93 13.63 14.05 12.04
CA LEU A 93 12.83 12.95 12.58
C LEU A 93 12.54 11.90 11.52
N MET A 94 12.21 12.28 10.28
CA MET A 94 11.99 11.35 9.18
C MET A 94 13.26 10.58 8.82
N LYS A 95 14.43 11.23 8.83
CA LYS A 95 15.73 10.57 8.63
C LYS A 95 15.98 9.52 9.71
N TRP A 96 15.77 9.88 10.97
CA TRP A 96 15.92 8.97 12.10
C TRP A 96 14.94 7.79 11.99
N ALA A 97 13.64 8.08 11.80
CA ALA A 97 12.60 7.06 11.73
C ALA A 97 12.84 6.07 10.59
N LEU A 98 13.33 6.53 9.43
CA LEU A 98 13.66 5.67 8.29
C LEU A 98 14.72 4.60 8.61
N GLN A 99 15.60 4.85 9.58
CA GLN A 99 16.65 3.90 9.97
C GLN A 99 16.14 2.78 10.89
N TYR A 100 15.16 3.09 11.74
CA TYR A 100 14.72 2.19 12.82
C TYR A 100 13.33 1.60 12.62
N GLU A 101 12.46 2.25 11.84
CA GLU A 101 11.12 1.78 11.56
C GLU A 101 11.12 0.51 10.72
N ARG A 102 10.23 -0.42 11.06
CA ARG A 102 10.11 -1.74 10.43
C ARG A 102 8.75 -1.95 9.79
N ASN A 103 7.75 -1.18 10.19
CA ASN A 103 6.42 -1.27 9.62
C ASN A 103 6.41 -0.74 8.18
N TYR A 104 5.85 -1.53 7.26
CA TYR A 104 5.80 -1.19 5.84
C TYR A 104 5.11 0.15 5.57
N TYR A 105 3.95 0.39 6.18
CA TYR A 105 3.16 1.59 5.96
C TYR A 105 3.88 2.84 6.44
N CYS A 106 4.50 2.79 7.62
CA CYS A 106 5.31 3.89 8.13
C CYS A 106 6.50 4.20 7.21
N ILE A 107 7.23 3.17 6.75
CA ILE A 107 8.38 3.34 5.84
C ILE A 107 7.95 4.02 4.54
N VAL A 108 6.83 3.59 3.94
CA VAL A 108 6.31 4.20 2.70
C VAL A 108 5.97 5.68 2.93
N SER A 109 5.24 6.00 4.01
CA SER A 109 4.91 7.39 4.36
C SER A 109 6.17 8.25 4.57
N ILE A 110 7.17 7.74 5.29
CA ILE A 110 8.44 8.46 5.53
C ILE A 110 9.16 8.76 4.21
N ILE A 111 9.26 7.78 3.31
CA ILE A 111 9.91 7.96 2.01
C ILE A 111 9.18 9.03 1.17
N GLN A 112 7.83 9.02 1.19
CA GLN A 112 7.02 10.01 0.49
C GLN A 112 7.23 11.43 1.04
N ILE A 113 7.28 11.59 2.36
CA ILE A 113 7.54 12.88 3.02
C ILE A 113 8.94 13.39 2.70
N ILE A 114 9.96 12.53 2.75
CA ILE A 114 11.33 12.88 2.37
C ILE A 114 11.37 13.38 0.91
N SER A 115 10.71 12.66 -0.01
CA SER A 115 10.65 13.08 -1.42
C SER A 115 10.00 14.44 -1.61
N TYR A 116 8.90 14.69 -0.89
CA TYR A 116 8.12 15.92 -1.00
C TYR A 116 8.94 17.20 -0.78
N LEU A 117 10.01 17.13 0.03
CA LEU A 117 10.87 18.29 0.31
C LEU A 117 11.68 18.76 -0.90
N LYS A 118 11.93 17.88 -1.89
CA LYS A 118 12.68 18.19 -3.12
C LYS A 118 14.03 18.89 -2.89
N THR A 119 14.71 18.64 -1.77
CA THR A 119 16.03 19.21 -1.46
C THR A 119 17.16 18.31 -1.98
N LYS A 120 18.38 18.86 -2.09
CA LYS A 120 19.57 18.06 -2.44
C LYS A 120 19.84 16.96 -1.41
N GLU A 121 19.58 17.24 -0.14
CA GLU A 121 19.76 16.26 0.94
C GLU A 121 18.69 15.17 0.90
N SER A 122 17.42 15.51 0.66
CA SER A 122 16.36 14.50 0.53
C SER A 122 16.63 13.56 -0.64
N LYS A 123 17.07 14.11 -1.78
CA LYS A 123 17.52 13.32 -2.93
C LYS A 123 18.70 12.40 -2.58
N LYS A 124 19.70 12.90 -1.85
CA LYS A 124 20.85 12.09 -1.41
C LYS A 124 20.41 10.88 -0.60
N ILE A 125 19.47 11.05 0.33
CA ILE A 125 18.91 9.95 1.13
C ILE A 125 18.24 8.89 0.25
N LEU A 126 17.43 9.30 -0.73
CA LEU A 126 16.79 8.38 -1.67
C LEU A 126 17.83 7.60 -2.50
N VAL A 127 18.88 8.28 -2.97
CA VAL A 127 19.99 7.64 -3.69
C VAL A 127 20.71 6.63 -2.79
N ASP A 128 21.01 6.98 -1.54
CA ASP A 128 21.70 6.09 -0.60
C ASP A 128 20.84 4.88 -0.22
N LEU A 129 19.52 5.06 -0.07
CA LEU A 129 18.57 3.96 0.09
C LEU A 129 18.58 3.01 -1.11
N LEU A 130 18.53 3.53 -2.33
CA LEU A 130 18.54 2.70 -3.53
C LEU A 130 19.88 1.97 -3.69
N LYS A 131 21.02 2.63 -3.40
CA LYS A 131 22.33 1.97 -3.37
C LYS A 131 22.35 0.81 -2.39
N LYS A 132 21.80 1.00 -1.19
CA LYS A 132 21.69 -0.06 -0.18
C LYS A 132 20.81 -1.22 -0.67
N ILE A 133 19.72 -0.94 -1.39
CA ILE A 133 18.89 -1.98 -2.00
C ILE A 133 19.66 -2.74 -3.08
N LEU A 134 20.37 -2.03 -3.96
CA LEU A 134 21.15 -2.63 -5.05
C LEU A 134 22.28 -3.54 -4.52
N SER A 135 22.83 -3.28 -3.33
CA SER A 135 23.84 -4.14 -2.71
C SER A 135 23.28 -5.36 -1.98
N MET A 136 21.96 -5.45 -1.76
CA MET A 136 21.35 -6.61 -1.09
C MET A 136 21.43 -7.86 -1.96
N LYS A 137 21.83 -9.00 -1.38
CA LYS A 137 21.81 -10.30 -2.06
C LYS A 137 20.39 -10.83 -2.28
N PHE A 138 19.51 -10.61 -1.31
CA PHE A 138 18.14 -11.11 -1.27
C PHE A 138 17.14 -9.98 -1.03
N ILE A 139 15.93 -10.15 -1.55
CA ILE A 139 14.81 -9.22 -1.43
C ILE A 139 14.16 -9.36 -0.04
N ASP A 140 14.09 -10.58 0.45
CA ASP A 140 13.48 -10.96 1.72
C ASP A 140 14.53 -11.43 2.74
N ARG A 141 14.16 -11.43 4.02
CA ARG A 141 15.05 -11.84 5.11
C ARG A 141 15.30 -13.35 5.14
N ASN A 142 14.36 -14.15 4.63
CA ASN A 142 14.46 -15.60 4.59
C ASN A 142 15.33 -16.07 3.42
N GLN A 143 15.95 -15.14 2.68
CA GLN A 143 16.85 -15.41 1.57
C GLN A 143 16.21 -16.27 0.46
N SER A 144 14.88 -16.20 0.35
CA SER A 144 14.11 -17.02 -0.58
C SER A 144 14.16 -16.44 -2.00
N PHE A 145 14.36 -15.13 -2.13
CA PHE A 145 14.32 -14.41 -3.42
C PHE A 145 15.57 -13.57 -3.63
N LYS A 146 16.33 -13.87 -4.69
CA LYS A 146 17.53 -13.12 -5.07
C LYS A 146 17.16 -11.75 -5.67
N THR A 147 17.97 -10.72 -5.38
CA THR A 147 17.80 -9.35 -5.93
C THR A 147 18.26 -9.22 -7.39
N GLU A 148 18.78 -10.28 -8.01
CA GLU A 148 19.37 -10.23 -9.35
C GLU A 148 18.40 -9.74 -10.43
N GLY A 149 17.14 -10.21 -10.42
CA GLY A 149 16.11 -9.74 -11.36
C GLY A 149 15.85 -8.23 -11.27
N PHE A 150 15.85 -7.69 -10.04
CA PHE A 150 15.74 -6.25 -9.82
C PHE A 150 16.92 -5.49 -10.41
N ARG A 151 18.17 -5.92 -10.14
CA ARG A 151 19.37 -5.25 -10.69
C ARG A 151 19.41 -5.29 -12.21
N LYS A 152 19.13 -6.47 -12.81
CA LYS A 152 19.04 -6.63 -14.27
C LYS A 152 18.04 -5.67 -14.88
N SER A 153 16.86 -5.51 -14.26
CA SER A 153 15.83 -4.58 -14.75
C SER A 153 16.26 -3.11 -14.76
N LEU A 154 17.29 -2.72 -13.99
CA LEU A 154 17.80 -1.35 -13.92
C LEU A 154 19.11 -1.15 -14.68
N GLN A 155 19.71 -2.21 -15.22
CA GLN A 155 21.08 -2.21 -15.73
C GLN A 155 21.30 -1.17 -16.83
N GLU A 156 20.44 -1.13 -17.84
CA GLU A 156 20.55 -0.17 -18.94
C GLU A 156 20.57 1.29 -18.43
N LYS A 157 19.73 1.58 -17.45
CA LYS A 157 19.61 2.93 -16.91
C LYS A 157 20.80 3.29 -16.02
N LEU A 158 21.31 2.33 -15.25
CA LEU A 158 22.51 2.49 -14.43
C LEU A 158 23.76 2.73 -15.31
N ASN A 159 23.82 2.11 -16.48
CA ASN A 159 24.91 2.31 -17.45
C ASN A 159 24.85 3.70 -18.11
N LYS A 160 23.65 4.22 -18.35
CA LYS A 160 23.45 5.52 -19.03
C LYS A 160 23.76 6.72 -18.13
N ASN A 161 23.45 6.65 -16.83
CA ASN A 161 23.63 7.79 -15.94
C ASN A 161 23.74 7.38 -14.47
N GLU A 162 24.57 8.11 -13.71
CA GLU A 162 24.68 7.92 -12.27
C GLU A 162 23.36 8.20 -11.55
N LEU A 163 23.08 7.45 -10.48
CA LEU A 163 21.87 7.58 -9.65
C LEU A 163 21.61 9.00 -9.15
N LYS A 164 22.67 9.80 -8.90
CA LYS A 164 22.54 11.18 -8.40
C LYS A 164 21.79 12.10 -9.38
N TYR A 165 21.73 11.73 -10.65
CA TYR A 165 21.04 12.49 -11.71
C TYR A 165 19.64 11.97 -12.02
N TRP A 166 19.21 10.86 -11.42
CA TRP A 166 17.86 10.34 -11.62
C TRP A 166 16.82 11.26 -10.98
N ASP A 167 15.61 11.26 -11.52
CA ASP A 167 14.50 12.02 -10.95
C ASP A 167 14.07 11.47 -9.57
N SER A 168 13.71 12.36 -8.64
CA SER A 168 13.38 12.00 -7.26
C SER A 168 12.09 11.19 -7.17
N ASP A 169 11.07 11.53 -7.96
CA ASP A 169 9.80 10.82 -7.96
C ASP A 169 9.99 9.39 -8.51
N GLN A 170 10.83 9.24 -9.54
CA GLN A 170 11.22 7.93 -10.05
C GLN A 170 12.02 7.10 -9.04
N LEU A 171 12.98 7.70 -8.31
CA LEU A 171 13.72 7.00 -7.26
C LEU A 171 12.76 6.46 -6.19
N VAL A 172 11.80 7.28 -5.76
CA VAL A 172 10.79 6.90 -4.77
C VAL A 172 9.89 5.78 -5.28
N GLU A 173 9.45 5.85 -6.54
CA GLU A 173 8.62 4.81 -7.14
C GLU A 173 9.32 3.44 -7.12
N ILE A 174 10.59 3.41 -7.54
CA ILE A 174 11.43 2.20 -7.55
C ILE A 174 11.63 1.66 -6.13
N ILE A 175 12.00 2.53 -5.18
CA ILE A 175 12.24 2.13 -3.79
C ILE A 175 10.96 1.56 -3.17
N ILE A 176 9.82 2.22 -3.36
CA ILE A 176 8.53 1.77 -2.82
C ILE A 176 8.12 0.45 -3.47
N ASN A 177 8.31 0.26 -4.78
CA ASN A 177 8.04 -1.02 -5.45
C ASN A 177 8.85 -2.16 -4.84
N PHE A 178 10.15 -1.94 -4.64
CA PHE A 178 11.02 -2.90 -3.96
C PHE A 178 10.56 -3.22 -2.54
N LYS A 179 10.24 -2.20 -1.73
CA LYS A 179 9.75 -2.38 -0.36
C LYS A 179 8.41 -3.11 -0.32
N THR A 180 7.54 -2.85 -1.29
CA THR A 180 6.23 -3.50 -1.41
C THR A 180 6.39 -4.98 -1.68
N ILE A 181 7.19 -5.38 -2.67
CA ILE A 181 7.43 -6.81 -2.93
C ILE A 181 8.12 -7.50 -1.76
N SER A 182 9.13 -6.89 -1.16
CA SER A 182 9.77 -7.43 0.06
C SER A 182 8.78 -7.60 1.21
N HIS A 183 7.71 -6.79 1.27
CA HIS A 183 6.64 -6.95 2.23
C HIS A 183 5.67 -8.08 1.88
N LEU A 184 5.20 -8.14 0.63
CA LEU A 184 4.32 -9.19 0.14
C LEU A 184 4.95 -10.57 0.29
N LEU A 185 6.25 -10.71 -0.01
CA LEU A 185 7.04 -11.93 0.17
C LEU A 185 7.10 -12.46 1.60
N ARG A 186 6.91 -11.59 2.60
CA ARG A 186 6.86 -11.99 4.01
C ARG A 186 5.43 -12.30 4.47
N LYS A 187 4.44 -11.77 3.76
CA LYS A 187 3.02 -11.86 4.13
C LYS A 187 2.35 -13.07 3.49
N PHE A 188 2.65 -13.32 2.23
CA PHE A 188 1.98 -14.32 1.41
C PHE A 188 2.87 -15.54 1.21
N TYR A 189 2.20 -16.68 1.07
CA TYR A 189 2.88 -17.94 0.83
C TYR A 189 3.45 -17.97 -0.59
N TYR A 190 2.61 -17.64 -1.57
CA TYR A 190 2.97 -17.61 -2.98
C TYR A 190 2.93 -16.19 -3.50
N VAL A 191 4.06 -15.72 -4.01
CA VAL A 191 4.18 -14.45 -4.72
C VAL A 191 5.11 -14.66 -5.89
N PHE A 192 4.58 -14.47 -7.10
CA PHE A 192 5.39 -14.37 -8.30
C PHE A 192 5.24 -12.96 -8.88
N PHE A 193 6.32 -12.44 -9.46
CA PHE A 193 6.35 -11.09 -9.99
C PHE A 193 7.42 -10.92 -11.06
N LYS A 194 7.23 -9.94 -11.94
CA LYS A 194 8.22 -9.53 -12.94
C LYS A 194 8.60 -8.06 -12.80
N TRP A 195 9.86 -7.78 -13.06
CA TRP A 195 10.44 -6.44 -13.09
C TRP A 195 10.55 -5.91 -14.51
N GLU A 196 10.28 -4.62 -14.67
CA GLU A 196 10.64 -3.84 -15.85
C GLU A 196 11.12 -2.48 -15.35
N ASN A 197 12.35 -2.05 -15.69
CA ASN A 197 12.87 -0.74 -15.29
C ASN A 197 12.79 -0.44 -13.78
N GLY A 198 13.04 -1.44 -12.92
CA GLY A 198 12.96 -1.33 -11.45
C GLY A 198 11.53 -1.28 -10.88
N MET A 199 10.53 -1.51 -11.72
CA MET A 199 9.10 -1.44 -11.38
C MET A 199 8.44 -2.80 -11.55
N ILE A 200 7.38 -3.05 -10.78
CA ILE A 200 6.60 -4.29 -10.92
C ILE A 200 5.54 -4.13 -11.99
N ILE A 201 5.59 -5.02 -12.98
CA ILE A 201 4.66 -5.05 -14.11
C ILE A 201 3.72 -6.25 -14.08
N GLU A 202 4.10 -7.33 -13.41
CA GLU A 202 3.27 -8.50 -13.21
C GLU A 202 3.33 -8.90 -11.73
N LEU A 203 2.17 -9.23 -11.16
CA LEU A 203 2.03 -9.73 -9.80
C LEU A 203 1.04 -10.89 -9.80
N ASP A 204 1.48 -12.03 -9.30
CA ASP A 204 0.69 -13.24 -9.15
C ASP A 204 0.64 -13.63 -7.68
N LEU A 205 -0.57 -13.61 -7.14
CA LEU A 205 -0.93 -14.02 -5.79
C LEU A 205 -1.98 -15.13 -5.84
N SER A 206 -2.02 -15.91 -6.93
CA SER A 206 -2.92 -17.03 -7.08
C SER A 206 -2.67 -18.13 -6.05
N GLU A 207 -3.72 -18.87 -5.73
CA GLU A 207 -3.65 -20.12 -4.98
C GLU A 207 -3.47 -21.26 -5.98
N LEU A 208 -2.22 -21.71 -6.14
CA LEU A 208 -1.89 -22.81 -7.05
C LEU A 208 -2.30 -24.16 -6.44
N GLY A 209 -3.58 -24.52 -6.60
CA GLY A 209 -4.13 -25.78 -6.09
C GLY A 209 -4.13 -26.97 -7.04
N TRP A 210 -3.64 -26.85 -8.29
CA TRP A 210 -3.96 -27.88 -9.32
C TRP A 210 -2.81 -28.29 -10.24
N ASN A 211 -1.52 -28.15 -9.88
CA ASN A 211 -0.42 -28.77 -10.64
C ASN A 211 0.95 -28.83 -9.92
N VAL A 212 0.97 -29.16 -8.62
CA VAL A 212 2.19 -29.75 -8.03
C VAL A 212 1.93 -31.25 -7.93
N SER A 213 2.46 -32.00 -8.88
CA SER A 213 2.33 -33.43 -8.98
C SER A 213 2.80 -34.15 -7.69
N ARG A 214 1.87 -34.91 -7.10
CA ARG A 214 2.06 -36.21 -6.44
C ARG A 214 2.80 -36.38 -5.10
N SER A 215 3.34 -35.37 -4.39
CA SER A 215 4.01 -35.69 -3.10
C SER A 215 3.96 -34.70 -1.93
N TRP A 216 3.13 -33.65 -1.93
CA TRP A 216 3.12 -32.74 -0.76
C TRP A 216 1.69 -32.36 -0.35
N ARG A 217 1.25 -32.87 0.81
CA ARG A 217 0.07 -32.42 1.56
C ARG A 217 0.34 -31.03 2.18
N ILE A 218 0.49 -30.00 1.36
CA ILE A 218 0.63 -28.62 1.85
C ILE A 218 -0.35 -27.75 1.06
N ASN A 219 -1.25 -27.06 1.75
CA ASN A 219 -2.18 -26.12 1.13
C ASN A 219 -1.42 -24.83 0.77
N TYR A 220 -0.97 -24.71 -0.49
CA TYR A 220 -0.29 -23.53 -1.06
C TYR A 220 -1.28 -22.40 -1.35
N ALA A 221 -1.81 -21.78 -0.29
CA ALA A 221 -3.03 -20.98 -0.37
C ALA A 221 -2.86 -19.57 0.21
N ASN A 222 -3.03 -18.53 -0.62
CA ASN A 222 -3.07 -17.14 -0.15
C ASN A 222 -4.44 -16.78 0.46
N ARG A 223 -5.54 -17.42 0.00
CA ARG A 223 -6.90 -17.28 0.56
C ARG A 223 -7.40 -15.83 0.71
N LEU A 224 -6.97 -14.93 -0.17
CA LEU A 224 -7.32 -13.50 -0.11
C LEU A 224 -8.84 -13.32 -0.19
N GLY A 225 -9.45 -12.65 0.80
CA GLY A 225 -10.86 -12.28 0.79
C GLY A 225 -11.11 -10.89 0.20
N SER A 226 -10.14 -9.98 0.35
CA SER A 226 -10.23 -8.61 -0.17
C SER A 226 -8.90 -8.10 -0.72
N LEU A 227 -8.97 -7.18 -1.68
CA LEU A 227 -7.80 -6.45 -2.20
C LEU A 227 -7.10 -5.61 -1.12
N ASP A 228 -7.81 -5.20 -0.07
CA ASP A 228 -7.22 -4.44 1.04
C ASP A 228 -6.26 -5.28 1.90
N GLU A 229 -6.26 -6.60 1.73
CA GLU A 229 -5.25 -7.49 2.31
C GLU A 229 -3.93 -7.46 1.53
N ILE A 230 -3.88 -6.91 0.32
CA ILE A 230 -2.66 -6.81 -0.49
C ILE A 230 -1.98 -5.48 -0.19
N ASP A 231 -1.23 -5.46 0.92
CA ASP A 231 -0.54 -4.26 1.41
C ASP A 231 0.31 -3.61 0.31
N GLY A 232 0.00 -2.37 -0.05
CA GLY A 232 0.77 -1.63 -1.04
C GLY A 232 0.44 -1.92 -2.50
N LEU A 233 -0.59 -2.71 -2.82
CA LEU A 233 -1.02 -3.00 -4.20
C LEU A 233 -1.09 -1.72 -5.05
N TYR A 234 -1.70 -0.67 -4.52
CA TYR A 234 -1.90 0.58 -5.22
C TYR A 234 -0.65 1.47 -5.36
N ASN A 235 0.48 1.06 -4.77
CA ASN A 235 1.79 1.66 -5.04
C ASN A 235 2.46 1.09 -6.30
N LEU A 236 1.97 -0.04 -6.81
CA LEU A 236 2.46 -0.68 -8.03
C LEU A 236 1.78 -0.03 -9.26
N LYS A 237 2.02 1.26 -9.48
CA LYS A 237 1.31 2.04 -10.51
C LYS A 237 1.54 1.51 -11.93
N ARG A 238 2.68 0.88 -12.18
CA ARG A 238 3.06 0.27 -13.47
C ARG A 238 2.58 -1.16 -13.65
N LEU A 239 1.79 -1.71 -12.70
CA LEU A 239 1.28 -3.07 -12.78
C LEU A 239 0.35 -3.22 -14.01
N LYS A 240 0.73 -4.12 -14.91
CA LYS A 240 0.00 -4.48 -16.13
C LYS A 240 -0.82 -5.75 -15.93
N ILE A 241 -0.25 -6.74 -15.22
CA ILE A 241 -0.86 -8.04 -15.05
C ILE A 241 -1.04 -8.33 -13.56
N LEU A 242 -2.28 -8.65 -13.17
CA LEU A 242 -2.62 -9.06 -11.81
C LEU A 242 -3.34 -10.42 -11.84
N ASN A 243 -2.73 -11.43 -11.25
CA ASN A 243 -3.33 -12.75 -11.10
C ASN A 243 -3.75 -13.01 -9.65
N LEU A 244 -5.05 -13.19 -9.46
CA LEU A 244 -5.71 -13.49 -8.18
C LEU A 244 -6.52 -14.79 -8.25
N THR A 245 -6.19 -15.67 -9.20
CA THR A 245 -6.87 -16.95 -9.41
C THR A 245 -6.94 -17.78 -8.12
N ASN A 246 -8.08 -18.47 -7.91
CA ASN A 246 -8.35 -19.36 -6.77
C ASN A 246 -8.33 -18.67 -5.39
N ASN A 247 -8.66 -17.37 -5.31
CA ASN A 247 -8.83 -16.69 -4.03
C ASN A 247 -10.32 -16.62 -3.65
N ARG A 248 -10.68 -15.72 -2.73
CA ARG A 248 -12.05 -15.49 -2.23
C ARG A 248 -12.49 -14.05 -2.45
N ILE A 249 -11.89 -13.37 -3.42
CA ILE A 249 -12.19 -11.97 -3.75
C ILE A 249 -13.65 -11.89 -4.22
N ASP A 250 -14.39 -10.96 -3.65
CA ASP A 250 -15.78 -10.67 -4.04
C ASP A 250 -15.94 -9.25 -4.61
N ASN A 251 -14.92 -8.39 -4.46
CA ASN A 251 -14.97 -6.98 -4.83
C ASN A 251 -13.64 -6.47 -5.41
N VAL A 252 -13.72 -5.80 -6.57
CA VAL A 252 -12.56 -5.24 -7.27
C VAL A 252 -12.64 -3.74 -7.53
N LYS A 253 -13.55 -3.02 -6.85
CA LYS A 253 -13.76 -1.58 -7.01
C LYS A 253 -12.48 -0.74 -6.93
N GLN A 254 -11.53 -1.15 -6.08
CA GLN A 254 -10.30 -0.40 -5.85
C GLN A 254 -9.27 -0.55 -6.99
N LEU A 255 -9.43 -1.51 -7.91
CA LEU A 255 -8.50 -1.70 -9.03
C LEU A 255 -8.45 -0.51 -9.99
N LYS A 256 -9.44 0.39 -9.98
CA LYS A 256 -9.37 1.67 -10.70
C LYS A 256 -8.18 2.55 -10.32
N LYS A 257 -7.51 2.26 -9.19
CA LYS A 257 -6.27 2.92 -8.75
C LYS A 257 -5.01 2.40 -9.46
N LEU A 258 -5.13 1.39 -10.33
CA LEU A 258 -4.08 0.78 -11.14
C LEU A 258 -4.30 1.14 -12.62
N PRO A 259 -3.87 2.34 -13.07
CA PRO A 259 -4.25 2.88 -14.36
C PRO A 259 -3.64 2.13 -15.56
N HIS A 260 -2.61 1.32 -15.33
CA HIS A 260 -1.88 0.57 -16.36
C HIS A 260 -2.26 -0.91 -16.44
N LEU A 261 -3.27 -1.34 -15.68
CA LEU A 261 -3.70 -2.74 -15.68
C LEU A 261 -4.30 -3.11 -17.04
N THR A 262 -3.73 -4.13 -17.68
CA THR A 262 -4.18 -4.66 -18.98
C THR A 262 -4.78 -6.05 -18.85
N HIS A 263 -4.29 -6.89 -17.94
CA HIS A 263 -4.77 -8.25 -17.73
C HIS A 263 -5.11 -8.50 -16.27
N LEU A 264 -6.32 -9.02 -16.02
CA LEU A 264 -6.82 -9.34 -14.70
C LEU A 264 -7.38 -10.77 -14.67
N TYR A 265 -6.78 -11.62 -13.84
CA TYR A 265 -7.24 -13.00 -13.66
C TYR A 265 -7.91 -13.15 -12.29
N LEU A 266 -9.21 -13.44 -12.32
CA LEU A 266 -10.08 -13.64 -11.15
C LEU A 266 -10.74 -15.02 -11.17
N THR A 267 -10.20 -15.97 -11.92
CA THR A 267 -10.74 -17.33 -12.02
C THR A 267 -10.95 -17.95 -10.64
N ASN A 268 -12.07 -18.63 -10.42
CA ASN A 268 -12.45 -19.28 -9.16
C ASN A 268 -12.33 -18.36 -7.94
N ASN A 269 -13.03 -17.22 -7.98
CA ASN A 269 -13.20 -16.32 -6.84
C ASN A 269 -14.69 -16.30 -6.41
N LYS A 270 -15.12 -15.29 -5.65
CA LYS A 270 -16.49 -15.12 -5.15
C LYS A 270 -17.20 -13.93 -5.80
N MET A 271 -16.94 -13.69 -7.08
CA MET A 271 -17.57 -12.59 -7.81
C MET A 271 -18.99 -12.99 -8.21
N ASP A 272 -19.99 -12.57 -7.41
CA ASP A 272 -21.40 -12.95 -7.63
C ASP A 272 -22.32 -11.77 -7.99
N ASP A 273 -21.90 -10.52 -7.75
CA ASP A 273 -22.68 -9.30 -8.02
C ASP A 273 -21.99 -8.42 -9.08
N ILE A 274 -22.73 -8.00 -10.11
CA ILE A 274 -22.24 -7.09 -11.15
C ILE A 274 -21.73 -5.76 -10.57
N LYS A 275 -22.31 -5.29 -9.45
CA LYS A 275 -21.88 -4.06 -8.75
C LYS A 275 -20.44 -4.13 -8.29
N ASN A 276 -19.88 -5.32 -8.12
CA ASN A 276 -18.50 -5.52 -7.67
C ASN A 276 -17.48 -5.51 -8.81
N ILE A 277 -17.90 -5.66 -10.07
CA ILE A 277 -17.04 -5.65 -11.28
C ILE A 277 -17.29 -4.49 -12.23
N ILE A 278 -18.43 -3.77 -12.09
CA ILE A 278 -18.80 -2.72 -13.05
C ILE A 278 -17.73 -1.63 -13.21
N TYR A 279 -16.96 -1.35 -12.15
CA TYR A 279 -15.87 -0.39 -12.14
C TYR A 279 -14.69 -0.77 -13.06
N LEU A 280 -14.58 -2.04 -13.48
CA LEU A 280 -13.55 -2.46 -14.44
C LEU A 280 -13.71 -1.75 -15.79
N LYS A 281 -14.91 -1.27 -16.14
CA LYS A 281 -15.15 -0.44 -17.32
C LYS A 281 -14.43 0.92 -17.28
N GLU A 282 -14.04 1.39 -16.09
CA GLU A 282 -13.27 2.65 -15.94
C GLU A 282 -11.79 2.47 -16.33
N LEU A 283 -11.29 1.22 -16.41
CA LEU A 283 -9.90 0.91 -16.74
C LEU A 283 -9.69 0.91 -18.26
N LYS A 284 -9.30 2.07 -18.79
CA LYS A 284 -9.14 2.31 -20.24
C LYS A 284 -8.16 1.37 -20.96
N ASN A 285 -7.18 0.84 -20.24
CA ASN A 285 -6.15 -0.04 -20.78
C ASN A 285 -6.45 -1.52 -20.57
N LEU A 286 -7.60 -1.87 -19.97
CA LEU A 286 -7.93 -3.24 -19.64
C LEU A 286 -8.32 -4.01 -20.90
N GLU A 287 -7.51 -4.99 -21.26
CA GLU A 287 -7.65 -5.79 -22.48
C GLU A 287 -8.32 -7.12 -22.18
N LEU A 288 -8.05 -7.72 -21.01
CA LEU A 288 -8.53 -9.05 -20.66
C LEU A 288 -8.96 -9.15 -19.20
N ILE A 289 -10.14 -9.72 -18.98
CA ILE A 289 -10.62 -10.18 -17.67
C ILE A 289 -10.98 -11.67 -17.76
N ASP A 290 -10.46 -12.47 -16.85
CA ASP A 290 -10.86 -13.86 -16.69
C ASP A 290 -11.72 -14.02 -15.43
N LEU A 291 -13.00 -14.34 -15.62
CA LEU A 291 -14.01 -14.51 -14.57
C LEU A 291 -14.52 -15.96 -14.45
N ARG A 292 -13.85 -16.92 -15.12
CA ARG A 292 -14.27 -18.33 -15.06
C ARG A 292 -14.43 -18.82 -13.63
N GLY A 293 -15.44 -19.65 -13.38
CA GLY A 293 -15.67 -20.23 -12.05
C GLY A 293 -16.13 -19.23 -10.96
N ASN A 294 -16.64 -18.06 -11.36
CA ASN A 294 -17.37 -17.15 -10.48
C ASN A 294 -18.88 -17.21 -10.79
N GLY A 295 -19.75 -16.92 -9.81
CA GLY A 295 -21.20 -16.96 -10.04
C GLY A 295 -21.68 -15.96 -11.08
N ILE A 296 -21.03 -14.78 -11.15
CA ILE A 296 -21.37 -13.74 -12.13
C ILE A 296 -21.23 -14.19 -13.59
N ALA A 297 -20.36 -15.16 -13.86
CA ALA A 297 -20.09 -15.64 -15.21
C ALA A 297 -21.29 -16.34 -15.88
N ASN A 298 -22.30 -16.70 -15.08
CA ASN A 298 -23.57 -17.27 -15.58
C ASN A 298 -24.58 -16.20 -16.03
N TYR A 299 -24.37 -14.93 -15.66
CA TYR A 299 -25.37 -13.86 -15.84
C TYR A 299 -24.89 -12.73 -16.75
N ILE A 300 -23.58 -12.55 -16.92
CA ILE A 300 -23.01 -11.55 -17.83
C ILE A 300 -22.63 -12.17 -19.19
N LYS A 301 -22.51 -11.33 -20.20
CA LYS A 301 -22.03 -11.69 -21.55
C LYS A 301 -20.67 -11.05 -21.80
N SER A 302 -19.86 -11.66 -22.66
CA SER A 302 -18.55 -11.10 -23.04
C SER A 302 -18.66 -9.68 -23.63
N ASP A 303 -19.79 -9.35 -24.24
CA ASP A 303 -20.06 -8.04 -24.83
C ASP A 303 -20.31 -6.93 -23.80
N ASP A 304 -20.65 -7.28 -22.56
CA ASP A 304 -20.99 -6.30 -21.52
C ASP A 304 -19.81 -5.40 -21.14
N PHE A 305 -18.58 -5.81 -21.48
CA PHE A 305 -17.33 -5.12 -21.13
C PHE A 305 -16.51 -4.67 -22.34
N LYS A 306 -17.08 -4.65 -23.55
CA LYS A 306 -16.36 -4.16 -24.74
C LYS A 306 -15.76 -2.75 -24.49
N PRO A 307 -14.52 -2.48 -24.93
CA PRO A 307 -13.68 -3.34 -25.79
C PRO A 307 -12.90 -4.44 -25.05
N THR A 308 -12.96 -4.50 -23.71
CA THR A 308 -12.25 -5.50 -22.91
C THR A 308 -12.78 -6.91 -23.20
N ARG A 309 -11.88 -7.86 -23.49
CA ARG A 309 -12.22 -9.27 -23.67
C ARG A 309 -12.51 -9.90 -22.31
N VAL A 310 -13.65 -10.59 -22.19
CA VAL A 310 -14.02 -11.31 -20.96
C VAL A 310 -14.15 -12.80 -21.22
N ILE A 311 -13.44 -13.59 -20.43
CA ILE A 311 -13.50 -15.05 -20.42
C ILE A 311 -14.45 -15.50 -19.31
N LEU A 312 -15.54 -16.18 -19.67
CA LEU A 312 -16.61 -16.58 -18.75
C LEU A 312 -16.70 -18.10 -18.54
N LYS A 313 -16.27 -18.89 -19.54
CA LYS A 313 -16.29 -20.36 -19.49
C LYS A 313 -14.95 -20.89 -19.98
N SER A 314 -14.55 -22.06 -19.51
CA SER A 314 -13.41 -22.79 -20.10
C SER A 314 -13.73 -23.09 -21.57
N CYS A 315 -12.78 -22.82 -22.46
CA CYS A 315 -12.81 -23.38 -23.81
C CYS A 315 -12.54 -24.88 -23.71
N LEU A 316 -13.55 -25.66 -23.29
CA LEU A 316 -13.56 -27.12 -23.36
C LEU A 316 -14.81 -27.64 -24.10
N TYR A 317 -15.41 -26.81 -24.94
CA TYR A 317 -16.47 -27.22 -25.84
C TYR A 317 -16.27 -26.57 -27.19
N PHE A 318 -15.31 -27.09 -27.95
CA PHE A 318 -15.42 -27.21 -29.41
C PHE A 318 -14.58 -28.42 -29.84
N LEU A 319 -15.34 -29.50 -30.13
CA LEU A 319 -14.98 -30.76 -30.80
C LEU A 319 -14.13 -31.77 -30.01
#